data_AF-A0A8H4P9H7-F1
#
_entry.id   AF-A0A8H4P9H7-F1
#
_cell.length_a   1.000
_cell.length_b   1.000
_cell.length_c   1.000
_cell.angle_alpha   90.00
_cell.angle_beta   90.00
_cell.angle_gamma   90.00
#
_symmetry.space_group_name_H-M   'P 1'
#
loop_
_entity.id
_entity.type
_entity.pdbx_description
1 polymer ?
#
loop_
_entity_poly.entity_id
_entity_poly.type
_entity_poly.pdbx_seq_one_letter_code
_entity_poly.pdbx_strand_id
1 'polypeptide(L)'
;MAHHPQRRQKKRPPPNAVQEPLSKRLCLETPEIDDAAIEPRLRRQTRVPQTPKPSRLTRKNLRLHDRMTRTTKSGAASEPGESKSASRSTSMTTKSDKTKSTTTSGFQEQATANGILRPPRSTPTHNAKETLERLNRSRETASPPESQYELYCDKIDAAGNEAAVVQRMLPLFKDYDGKYNIDMNRPFSALPKDLGFNDGLSAPQPDFVQGLTREEFLPADPSKIQGAVLFKDDLTSTTLPHFAGEWKSRTGDMVEAAFRSGYDGAAMVYGRNQAWEHLGEPDPLGHSAVTTFTSNGEHITLFAHHALPT
;
A
#
# COMPACT_ATOMS: atom_id res chain seq x y z
N MET A 1 -39.86 -66.94 -2.64
CA MET A 1 -41.13 -66.26 -2.34
C MET A 1 -40.83 -64.79 -2.17
N ALA A 2 -41.36 -63.97 -3.08
CA ALA A 2 -41.11 -62.55 -3.21
C ALA A 2 -42.19 -61.75 -2.47
N HIS A 3 -41.83 -60.62 -1.86
CA HIS A 3 -42.77 -59.53 -1.60
C HIS A 3 -42.05 -58.17 -1.66
N HIS A 4 -42.19 -57.54 -2.82
CA HIS A 4 -42.14 -56.09 -3.02
C HIS A 4 -43.50 -55.51 -2.61
N PRO A 5 -43.56 -54.25 -2.13
CA PRO A 5 -44.44 -53.32 -2.86
C PRO A 5 -43.97 -51.86 -2.94
N GLN A 6 -44.04 -51.37 -4.18
CA GLN A 6 -44.70 -50.13 -4.66
C GLN A 6 -44.27 -48.73 -4.18
N ARG A 7 -43.37 -48.20 -5.01
CA ARG A 7 -43.31 -46.84 -5.59
C ARG A 7 -44.67 -46.10 -5.68
N ARG A 8 -44.74 -44.88 -5.12
CA ARG A 8 -45.76 -43.87 -5.49
C ARG A 8 -45.09 -42.68 -6.19
N GLN A 9 -45.34 -42.58 -7.49
CA GLN A 9 -45.13 -41.36 -8.27
C GLN A 9 -46.33 -40.41 -8.04
N LYS A 10 -46.07 -39.12 -7.85
CA LYS A 10 -47.07 -38.06 -8.08
C LYS A 10 -46.56 -37.06 -9.12
N LYS A 11 -47.40 -36.95 -10.15
CA LYS A 11 -47.40 -36.21 -11.41
C LYS A 11 -47.06 -34.71 -11.30
N ARG A 12 -46.25 -34.21 -12.24
CA ARG A 12 -46.29 -32.83 -12.77
C ARG A 12 -47.40 -32.72 -13.83
N PRO A 13 -48.00 -31.52 -14.00
CA PRO A 13 -48.48 -31.05 -15.32
C PRO A 13 -47.74 -29.76 -15.79
N PRO A 14 -47.94 -29.32 -17.06
CA PRO A 14 -46.86 -28.87 -17.96
C PRO A 14 -46.97 -27.36 -18.38
N PRO A 15 -46.14 -26.86 -19.34
CA PRO A 15 -45.81 -25.44 -19.56
C PRO A 15 -46.59 -24.81 -20.73
N ASN A 16 -46.55 -23.47 -20.82
CA ASN A 16 -46.77 -22.65 -22.03
C ASN A 16 -45.91 -21.39 -21.86
N ALA A 17 -44.87 -21.12 -22.67
CA ALA A 17 -44.88 -20.58 -24.05
C ALA A 17 -45.59 -19.21 -24.08
N VAL A 18 -44.95 -18.09 -24.42
CA VAL A 18 -44.50 -17.63 -25.75
C VAL A 18 -43.44 -16.52 -25.53
N GLN A 19 -42.19 -16.65 -26.01
CA GLN A 19 -41.63 -16.28 -27.32
C GLN A 19 -41.55 -14.76 -27.63
N GLU A 20 -40.29 -14.34 -27.80
CA GLU A 20 -39.65 -13.08 -28.23
C GLU A 20 -40.15 -12.55 -29.61
N PRO A 21 -39.82 -11.30 -30.09
CA PRO A 21 -38.43 -11.00 -30.50
C PRO A 21 -37.90 -9.54 -30.45
N LEU A 22 -36.56 -9.49 -30.47
CA LEU A 22 -35.61 -8.50 -30.99
C LEU A 22 -36.12 -7.47 -32.03
N SER A 23 -35.56 -6.23 -32.01
CA SER A 23 -34.49 -5.78 -32.94
C SER A 23 -34.35 -4.23 -33.08
N LYS A 24 -33.10 -3.81 -33.38
CA LYS A 24 -32.58 -2.55 -34.01
C LYS A 24 -32.29 -1.36 -33.09
N ARG A 25 -31.03 -0.95 -32.83
CA ARG A 25 -29.93 -0.36 -33.66
C ARG A 25 -30.10 1.13 -34.03
N LEU A 26 -29.17 1.92 -33.46
CA LEU A 26 -28.27 2.94 -34.05
C LEU A 26 -28.77 4.34 -34.49
N CYS A 27 -27.82 5.29 -34.30
CA CYS A 27 -27.59 6.64 -34.86
C CYS A 27 -28.14 7.82 -34.02
N LEU A 28 -27.30 8.63 -33.36
CA LEU A 28 -26.42 9.73 -33.84
C LEU A 28 -27.18 10.78 -34.67
N GLU A 29 -27.35 11.99 -34.11
CA GLU A 29 -26.91 13.29 -34.67
C GLU A 29 -27.44 14.48 -33.83
N THR A 30 -26.53 15.30 -33.30
CA THR A 30 -26.65 16.77 -33.13
C THR A 30 -26.25 17.44 -34.45
N PRO A 31 -26.59 18.70 -34.80
CA PRO A 31 -26.60 19.88 -33.91
C PRO A 31 -27.62 20.99 -34.26
N GLU A 32 -27.66 22.08 -33.49
CA GLU A 32 -27.81 23.43 -34.04
C GLU A 32 -27.29 24.49 -33.05
N ILE A 33 -26.50 25.41 -33.59
CA ILE A 33 -25.80 26.53 -32.96
C ILE A 33 -26.65 27.78 -33.24
N ASP A 34 -26.69 28.73 -32.29
CA ASP A 34 -26.98 30.11 -32.65
C ASP A 34 -26.00 31.07 -31.95
N ASP A 35 -25.24 31.78 -32.80
CA ASP A 35 -24.27 32.82 -32.51
C ASP A 35 -24.98 34.18 -32.59
N ALA A 36 -24.80 35.05 -31.59
CA ALA A 36 -24.51 36.49 -31.77
C ALA A 36 -24.66 37.29 -30.46
N ALA A 37 -23.56 37.91 -29.99
CA ALA A 37 -23.47 39.34 -29.66
C ALA A 37 -22.15 39.72 -28.93
N ILE A 38 -21.11 39.98 -29.75
CA ILE A 38 -20.23 41.17 -29.79
C ILE A 38 -19.89 41.94 -28.48
N GLU A 39 -18.58 41.98 -28.20
CA GLU A 39 -17.71 42.79 -27.29
C GLU A 39 -17.83 44.35 -27.43
N PRO A 40 -17.31 45.24 -26.52
CA PRO A 40 -15.88 45.27 -26.10
C PRO A 40 -15.42 45.91 -24.75
N ARG A 41 -14.18 45.55 -24.37
CA ARG A 41 -13.12 46.30 -23.64
C ARG A 41 -13.44 47.07 -22.34
N LEU A 42 -12.76 46.67 -21.25
CA LEU A 42 -12.02 47.62 -20.41
C LEU A 42 -10.74 46.99 -19.82
N ARG A 43 -9.59 47.66 -20.04
CA ARG A 43 -8.30 47.34 -19.45
C ARG A 43 -8.37 47.39 -17.91
N ARG A 44 -8.04 46.30 -17.24
CA ARG A 44 -7.49 46.33 -15.87
C ARG A 44 -6.15 45.62 -15.85
N GLN A 45 -5.08 46.41 -15.75
CA GLN A 45 -3.81 45.95 -15.22
C GLN A 45 -4.08 45.33 -13.85
N THR A 46 -3.90 44.02 -13.73
CA THR A 46 -3.95 43.33 -12.45
C THR A 46 -2.60 42.69 -12.24
N ARG A 47 -1.98 43.04 -11.11
CA ARG A 47 -0.66 42.61 -10.63
C ARG A 47 -0.34 41.16 -11.03
N VAL A 48 0.89 40.96 -11.52
CA VAL A 48 1.54 39.65 -11.55
C VAL A 48 1.35 39.00 -10.18
N PRO A 49 0.75 37.81 -10.07
CA PRO A 49 0.74 37.05 -8.83
C PRO A 49 2.20 36.78 -8.48
N GLN A 50 2.68 37.38 -7.40
CA GLN A 50 3.94 36.97 -6.80
C GLN A 50 3.84 35.47 -6.56
N THR A 51 4.79 34.74 -7.13
CA THR A 51 4.91 33.30 -6.92
C THR A 51 4.87 33.01 -5.42
N PRO A 52 3.96 32.14 -4.95
CA PRO A 52 3.93 31.77 -3.55
C PRO A 52 5.29 31.17 -3.19
N LYS A 53 5.91 31.73 -2.14
CA LYS A 53 7.12 31.16 -1.54
C LYS A 53 6.89 29.66 -1.29
N PRO A 54 7.89 28.79 -1.54
CA PRO A 54 7.75 27.35 -1.38
C PRO A 54 7.27 27.04 0.05
N SER A 55 6.12 26.37 0.14
CA SER A 55 5.50 25.99 1.42
C SER A 55 5.86 24.54 1.76
N ARG A 56 6.27 24.36 3.01
CA ARG A 56 6.94 23.17 3.56
C ARG A 56 5.95 22.02 3.82
N LEU A 57 6.43 20.78 3.67
CA LEU A 57 5.87 19.62 4.38
C LEU A 57 5.78 20.02 5.86
N THR A 58 4.58 20.03 6.43
CA THR A 58 4.38 20.58 7.78
C THR A 58 4.44 19.47 8.83
N ARG A 59 4.95 19.82 10.00
CA ARG A 59 4.96 18.96 11.20
C ARG A 59 3.58 18.37 11.52
N LYS A 60 2.49 19.03 11.13
CA LYS A 60 1.12 18.60 11.39
C LYS A 60 0.73 17.34 10.60
N ASN A 61 1.20 17.20 9.36
CA ASN A 61 0.83 16.09 8.49
C ASN A 61 1.62 14.81 8.86
N LEU A 62 2.90 14.94 9.22
CA LEU A 62 3.63 13.81 9.80
C LEU A 62 3.14 13.48 11.20
N ARG A 63 2.72 14.46 11.99
CA ARG A 63 2.04 14.17 13.25
C ARG A 63 0.70 13.44 13.07
N LEU A 64 0.03 13.50 11.92
CA LEU A 64 -1.15 12.67 11.65
C LEU A 64 -0.75 11.22 11.37
N HIS A 65 0.31 11.01 10.58
CA HIS A 65 0.95 9.70 10.43
C HIS A 65 1.45 9.16 11.78
N ASP A 66 2.15 9.96 12.55
CA ASP A 66 2.68 9.59 13.86
C ASP A 66 1.57 9.47 14.92
N ARG A 67 0.42 10.14 14.78
CA ARG A 67 -0.73 9.99 15.68
C ARG A 67 -1.36 8.60 15.56
N MET A 68 -1.22 7.95 14.41
CA MET A 68 -1.60 6.54 14.24
C MET A 68 -0.55 5.59 14.85
N THR A 69 0.71 6.03 14.97
CA THR A 69 1.79 5.23 15.59
C THR A 69 2.00 5.50 17.08
N ARG A 70 1.61 6.68 17.59
CA ARG A 70 1.75 7.16 18.97
C ARG A 70 0.48 7.85 19.45
N THR A 71 0.07 7.58 20.70
CA THR A 71 -0.75 8.55 21.44
C THR A 71 -0.29 8.75 22.89
N THR A 72 0.01 10.03 23.16
CA THR A 72 0.17 10.76 24.44
C THR A 72 1.41 10.55 25.33
N LYS A 73 2.28 11.58 25.23
CA LYS A 73 3.02 12.36 26.27
C LYS A 73 4.53 12.09 26.51
N SER A 74 5.21 13.25 26.57
CA SER A 74 6.62 13.59 26.86
C SER A 74 7.61 13.22 25.74
N GLY A 75 8.45 14.10 25.21
CA GLY A 75 8.87 15.43 25.61
C GLY A 75 10.33 15.40 26.05
N ALA A 76 11.26 15.75 25.16
CA ALA A 76 12.54 16.41 25.46
C ALA A 76 13.29 16.64 24.15
N ALA A 77 13.75 17.88 23.98
CA ALA A 77 14.60 18.36 22.90
C ALA A 77 16.06 17.98 23.13
N SER A 78 16.86 17.91 22.05
CA SER A 78 18.27 18.33 22.02
C SER A 78 18.74 18.52 20.57
N GLU A 79 19.64 19.49 20.41
CA GLU A 79 20.07 20.23 19.21
C GLU A 79 21.24 19.58 18.42
N PRO A 80 21.64 20.14 17.24
CA PRO A 80 22.19 19.39 16.12
C PRO A 80 23.72 19.42 15.97
N GLY A 81 24.26 18.40 15.32
CA GLY A 81 25.64 18.37 14.80
C GLY A 81 25.66 18.42 13.27
N GLU A 82 26.27 19.47 12.72
CA GLU A 82 26.51 19.66 11.28
C GLU A 82 27.54 18.68 10.72
N SER A 83 27.37 18.25 9.46
CA SER A 83 28.50 18.03 8.53
C SER A 83 28.04 17.99 7.07
N LYS A 84 28.88 18.62 6.23
CA LYS A 84 28.64 19.04 4.84
C LYS A 84 29.11 17.99 3.81
N SER A 85 28.34 17.88 2.73
CA SER A 85 28.73 17.84 1.30
C SER A 85 29.90 16.97 0.83
N ALA A 86 29.64 16.07 -0.14
CA ALA A 86 30.21 16.20 -1.50
C ALA A 86 29.55 15.22 -2.49
N SER A 87 28.90 15.80 -3.50
CA SER A 87 28.39 15.13 -4.69
C SER A 87 29.54 14.77 -5.64
N ARG A 88 29.56 13.54 -6.18
CA ARG A 88 30.40 13.15 -7.30
C ARG A 88 29.62 12.28 -8.27
N SER A 89 28.96 12.94 -9.20
CA SER A 89 28.33 12.35 -10.39
C SER A 89 29.39 11.63 -11.23
N THR A 90 29.17 10.34 -11.46
CA THR A 90 29.91 9.58 -12.47
C THR A 90 28.87 8.92 -13.37
N SER A 91 28.75 9.42 -14.61
CA SER A 91 27.90 8.83 -15.62
C SER A 91 28.43 7.45 -15.99
N MET A 92 27.64 6.41 -15.75
CA MET A 92 27.91 5.08 -16.32
C MET A 92 26.81 4.70 -17.30
N THR A 93 27.31 4.45 -18.50
CA THR A 93 26.75 3.78 -19.67
C THR A 93 25.68 2.73 -19.34
N THR A 94 24.53 2.87 -19.99
CA THR A 94 23.37 1.97 -19.94
C THR A 94 23.69 0.60 -20.55
N LYS A 95 24.09 -0.36 -19.71
CA LYS A 95 23.73 -1.75 -19.94
C LYS A 95 22.29 -1.90 -19.49
N SER A 96 21.44 -2.47 -20.33
CA SER A 96 20.09 -2.89 -19.93
C SER A 96 20.25 -4.05 -18.95
N ASP A 97 20.51 -3.74 -17.68
CA ASP A 97 20.59 -4.72 -16.61
C ASP A 97 19.22 -5.35 -16.44
N LYS A 98 19.13 -6.65 -16.74
CA LYS A 98 17.92 -7.43 -16.49
C LYS A 98 17.72 -7.48 -14.98
N THR A 99 16.76 -6.70 -14.48
CA THR A 99 16.34 -6.74 -13.08
C THR A 99 15.67 -8.08 -12.78
N LYS A 100 15.98 -8.68 -11.63
CA LYS A 100 15.32 -9.90 -11.15
C LYS A 100 13.93 -9.56 -10.58
N SER A 101 12.91 -10.31 -10.98
CA SER A 101 11.56 -10.20 -10.41
C SER A 101 11.52 -10.77 -9.00
N THR A 102 10.64 -10.24 -8.16
CA THR A 102 10.33 -10.76 -6.81
C THR A 102 9.79 -12.20 -6.81
N THR A 103 9.35 -12.68 -7.98
CA THR A 103 8.82 -14.03 -8.22
C THR A 103 9.84 -15.01 -8.82
N THR A 104 11.04 -14.54 -9.19
CA THR A 104 12.05 -15.40 -9.84
C THR A 104 12.98 -16.05 -8.82
N SER A 105 13.46 -17.26 -9.13
CA SER A 105 14.55 -17.88 -8.39
C SER A 105 15.79 -16.96 -8.38
N GLY A 106 16.43 -16.79 -7.23
CA GLY A 106 17.54 -15.84 -7.07
C GLY A 106 17.15 -14.47 -6.48
N PHE A 107 15.85 -14.19 -6.28
CA PHE A 107 15.40 -12.97 -5.61
C PHE A 107 15.88 -12.89 -4.17
N GLN A 108 15.65 -13.95 -3.38
CA GLN A 108 15.97 -13.95 -1.94
C GLN A 108 17.47 -13.79 -1.69
N GLU A 109 18.30 -14.44 -2.50
CA GLU A 109 19.75 -14.33 -2.45
C GLU A 109 20.20 -12.90 -2.77
N GLN A 110 19.62 -12.29 -3.81
CA GLN A 110 19.93 -10.90 -4.18
C GLN A 110 19.47 -9.91 -3.11
N ALA A 111 18.23 -10.02 -2.62
CA ALA A 111 17.68 -9.19 -1.55
C ALA A 111 18.54 -9.26 -0.28
N THR A 112 18.99 -10.46 0.08
CA THR A 112 19.89 -10.67 1.22
C THR A 112 21.25 -10.01 0.98
N ALA A 113 21.82 -10.16 -0.22
CA ALA A 113 23.09 -9.51 -0.59
C ALA A 113 22.99 -7.97 -0.56
N ASN A 114 21.81 -7.45 -0.88
CA ASN A 114 21.46 -6.03 -0.83
C ASN A 114 21.14 -5.53 0.60
N GLY A 115 21.27 -6.38 1.62
CA GLY A 115 21.12 -5.98 3.03
C GLY A 115 19.71 -6.12 3.61
N ILE A 116 18.76 -6.76 2.91
CA ILE A 116 17.44 -7.07 3.46
C ILE A 116 17.57 -8.28 4.38
N LEU A 117 17.30 -8.07 5.67
CA LEU A 117 17.50 -9.08 6.70
C LEU A 117 16.20 -9.78 7.05
N ARG A 118 16.29 -11.10 7.23
CA ARG A 118 15.21 -11.91 7.83
C ARG A 118 15.14 -11.71 9.34
N PRO A 119 13.98 -11.95 9.98
CA PRO A 119 13.82 -11.77 11.43
C PRO A 119 14.94 -12.39 12.30
N PRO A 120 15.44 -13.63 12.06
CA PRO A 120 16.51 -14.20 12.88
C PRO A 120 17.86 -13.50 12.75
N ARG A 121 18.07 -12.70 11.70
CA ARG A 121 19.29 -11.92 11.45
C ARG A 121 19.08 -10.42 11.68
N SER A 122 17.86 -10.01 12.02
CA SER A 122 17.51 -8.62 12.31
C SER A 122 17.69 -8.32 13.80
N THR A 123 17.87 -7.04 14.13
CA THR A 123 17.80 -6.56 15.51
C THR A 123 16.37 -6.14 15.84
N PRO A 124 15.92 -6.30 17.11
CA PRO A 124 14.67 -5.69 17.54
C PRO A 124 14.69 -4.16 17.35
N THR A 125 13.52 -3.58 17.04
CA THR A 125 13.39 -2.12 16.98
C THR A 125 13.43 -1.53 18.38
N HIS A 126 13.96 -0.32 18.55
CA HIS A 126 14.00 0.34 19.85
C HIS A 126 12.61 0.59 20.44
N ASN A 127 11.59 0.74 19.58
CA ASN A 127 10.20 0.89 19.96
C ASN A 127 9.38 -0.41 19.90
N ALA A 128 10.02 -1.59 19.90
CA ALA A 128 9.33 -2.87 19.80
C ALA A 128 8.29 -3.08 20.92
N LYS A 129 8.62 -2.65 22.15
CA LYS A 129 7.70 -2.71 23.29
C LYS A 129 6.44 -1.88 23.05
N GLU A 130 6.58 -0.64 22.59
CA GLU A 130 5.44 0.25 22.28
C GLU A 130 4.56 -0.34 21.17
N THR A 131 5.19 -0.90 20.13
CA THR A 131 4.49 -1.57 19.03
C THR A 131 3.71 -2.78 19.54
N LEU A 132 4.32 -3.62 20.39
CA LEU A 132 3.65 -4.80 20.95
C LEU A 132 2.49 -4.41 21.88
N GLU A 133 2.67 -3.40 22.73
CA GLU A 133 1.60 -2.84 23.54
C GLU A 133 0.45 -2.31 22.68
N ARG A 134 0.75 -1.69 21.53
CA ARG A 134 -0.28 -1.27 20.56
C ARG A 134 -1.04 -2.44 19.96
N LEU A 135 -0.34 -3.51 19.56
CA LEU A 135 -0.97 -4.69 18.97
C LEU A 135 -1.82 -5.48 19.97
N ASN A 136 -1.42 -5.48 21.25
CA ASN A 136 -2.15 -6.16 22.32
C ASN A 136 -3.29 -5.34 22.92
N ARG A 137 -3.50 -4.09 22.48
CA ARG A 137 -4.61 -3.28 22.98
C ARG A 137 -5.95 -3.93 22.65
N SER A 138 -6.85 -3.92 23.63
CA SER A 138 -8.23 -4.34 23.41
C SER A 138 -8.87 -3.49 22.32
N ARG A 139 -9.63 -4.14 21.45
CA ARG A 139 -10.43 -3.46 20.44
C ARG A 139 -11.54 -2.67 21.11
N GLU A 140 -11.93 -1.55 20.49
CA GLU A 140 -13.11 -0.77 20.92
C GLU A 140 -14.42 -1.52 20.68
N THR A 141 -14.41 -2.43 19.71
CA THR A 141 -15.56 -3.26 19.34
C THR A 141 -15.46 -4.65 19.95
N ALA A 142 -16.61 -5.23 20.28
CA ALA A 142 -16.69 -6.61 20.71
C ALA A 142 -16.11 -7.55 19.64
N SER A 143 -15.50 -8.64 20.09
CA SER A 143 -15.07 -9.72 19.20
C SER A 143 -16.28 -10.32 18.47
N PRO A 144 -16.11 -10.77 17.22
CA PRO A 144 -17.15 -11.52 16.51
C PRO A 144 -17.57 -12.76 17.31
N PRO A 145 -18.83 -13.20 17.20
CA PRO A 145 -19.28 -14.48 17.74
C PRO A 145 -18.48 -15.65 17.14
N GLU A 146 -18.40 -16.75 17.89
CA GLU A 146 -17.73 -17.99 17.47
C GLU A 146 -18.25 -18.50 16.13
N SER A 147 -19.55 -18.44 15.87
CA SER A 147 -20.14 -18.84 14.58
C SER A 147 -19.67 -18.01 13.38
N GLN A 148 -19.32 -16.73 13.59
CA GLN A 148 -18.71 -15.93 12.52
C GLN A 148 -17.26 -16.32 12.28
N TYR A 149 -16.54 -16.70 13.33
CA TYR A 149 -15.19 -17.23 13.23
C TYR A 149 -15.16 -18.59 12.52
N GLU A 150 -16.03 -19.52 12.88
CA GLU A 150 -16.19 -20.81 12.20
C GLU A 150 -16.52 -20.63 10.71
N LEU A 151 -17.47 -19.74 10.39
CA LEU A 151 -17.81 -19.40 9.01
C LEU A 151 -16.63 -18.78 8.25
N TYR A 152 -15.77 -18.01 8.93
CA TYR A 152 -14.54 -17.50 8.33
C TYR A 152 -13.57 -18.64 8.04
N CYS A 153 -13.34 -19.54 8.99
CA CYS A 153 -12.50 -20.73 8.83
C CYS A 153 -12.98 -21.56 7.64
N ASP A 154 -14.27 -21.90 7.55
CA ASP A 154 -14.83 -22.66 6.42
C ASP A 154 -14.58 -21.98 5.07
N LYS A 155 -14.66 -20.65 5.02
CA LYS A 155 -14.41 -19.87 3.80
C LYS A 155 -12.94 -19.83 3.41
N ILE A 156 -12.02 -19.80 4.38
CA ILE A 156 -10.58 -19.89 4.15
C ILE A 156 -10.21 -21.31 3.73
N ASP A 157 -10.81 -22.33 4.35
CA ASP A 157 -10.61 -23.74 4.03
C ASP A 157 -11.05 -24.06 2.60
N ALA A 158 -12.12 -23.43 2.13
CA ALA A 158 -12.60 -23.54 0.75
C ALA A 158 -11.87 -22.61 -0.25
N ALA A 159 -10.92 -21.77 0.19
CA ALA A 159 -10.23 -20.83 -0.68
C ALA A 159 -9.18 -21.55 -1.55
N GLY A 160 -9.52 -21.78 -2.82
CA GLY A 160 -8.66 -22.53 -3.75
C GLY A 160 -7.43 -21.80 -4.28
N ASN A 161 -7.26 -20.50 -3.99
CA ASN A 161 -6.13 -19.69 -4.44
C ASN A 161 -5.93 -18.43 -3.58
N GLU A 162 -4.84 -17.68 -3.85
CA GLU A 162 -4.47 -16.47 -3.10
C GLU A 162 -5.53 -15.38 -3.21
N ALA A 163 -6.09 -15.14 -4.41
CA ALA A 163 -7.14 -14.14 -4.62
C ALA A 163 -8.40 -14.40 -3.77
N ALA A 164 -8.77 -15.67 -3.58
CA ALA A 164 -9.87 -16.05 -2.70
C ALA A 164 -9.56 -15.71 -1.24
N VAL A 165 -8.34 -15.99 -0.76
CA VAL A 165 -7.89 -15.60 0.60
C VAL A 165 -7.97 -14.09 0.78
N VAL A 166 -7.42 -13.31 -0.17
CA VAL A 166 -7.48 -11.85 -0.17
C VAL A 166 -8.93 -11.37 -0.05
N GLN A 167 -9.84 -11.89 -0.87
CA GLN A 167 -11.25 -11.52 -0.84
C GLN A 167 -11.93 -11.80 0.52
N ARG A 168 -11.52 -12.87 1.22
CA ARG A 168 -12.04 -13.18 2.56
C ARG A 168 -11.45 -12.30 3.64
N MET A 169 -10.20 -11.87 3.49
CA MET A 169 -9.49 -11.07 4.48
C MET A 169 -9.74 -9.57 4.36
N LEU A 170 -9.92 -9.02 3.15
CA LEU A 170 -10.10 -7.57 2.95
C LEU A 170 -11.19 -6.96 3.85
N PRO A 171 -12.37 -7.57 4.06
CA PRO A 171 -13.39 -7.04 4.97
C PRO A 171 -12.97 -6.98 6.45
N LEU A 172 -11.87 -7.63 6.85
CA LEU A 172 -11.33 -7.56 8.21
C LEU A 172 -10.51 -6.29 8.45
N PHE A 173 -10.08 -5.60 7.39
CA PHE A 173 -9.34 -4.36 7.51
C PHE A 173 -10.27 -3.23 7.88
N LYS A 174 -9.77 -2.30 8.68
CA LYS A 174 -10.51 -1.10 9.02
C LYS A 174 -10.64 -0.23 7.77
N ASP A 175 -11.87 0.15 7.48
CA ASP A 175 -12.14 1.20 6.50
C ASP A 175 -11.85 2.55 7.14
N TYR A 176 -11.09 3.38 6.43
CA TYR A 176 -10.73 4.73 6.86
C TYR A 176 -11.48 5.75 6.01
N ASP A 177 -11.46 7.02 6.41
CA ASP A 177 -12.09 8.07 5.60
C ASP A 177 -11.37 8.22 4.24
N GLY A 178 -11.96 9.02 3.33
CA GLY A 178 -11.46 9.21 1.95
C GLY A 178 -10.07 9.85 1.82
N LYS A 179 -9.32 9.93 2.92
CA LYS A 179 -7.93 10.39 2.99
C LYS A 179 -6.93 9.25 2.83
N TYR A 180 -7.37 8.02 3.09
CA TYR A 180 -6.56 6.83 2.95
C TYR A 180 -6.93 6.10 1.67
N ASN A 181 -5.91 5.71 0.93
CA ASN A 181 -6.04 4.83 -0.22
C ASN A 181 -5.60 3.42 0.15
N ILE A 182 -6.26 2.45 -0.50
CA ILE A 182 -5.82 1.06 -0.57
C ILE A 182 -5.45 0.79 -2.02
N ASP A 183 -4.20 0.39 -2.25
CA ASP A 183 -3.70 -0.01 -3.55
C ASP A 183 -3.38 -1.51 -3.53
N MET A 184 -3.77 -2.22 -4.58
CA MET A 184 -3.63 -3.67 -4.67
C MET A 184 -2.75 -4.07 -5.85
N ASN A 185 -1.75 -4.92 -5.62
CA ASN A 185 -0.89 -5.49 -6.66
C ASN A 185 -0.24 -4.44 -7.59
N ARG A 186 0.17 -3.28 -7.08
CA ARG A 186 0.76 -2.20 -7.88
C ARG A 186 2.26 -2.04 -7.55
N PRO A 187 3.15 -2.06 -8.55
CA PRO A 187 4.57 -1.86 -8.30
C PRO A 187 4.86 -0.42 -7.90
N PHE A 188 5.83 -0.21 -7.00
CA PHE A 188 6.30 1.11 -6.56
C PHE A 188 7.12 1.80 -7.66
N SER A 189 6.45 2.18 -8.75
CA SER A 189 7.05 2.67 -9.99
C SER A 189 7.77 4.01 -9.85
N ALA A 190 7.52 4.77 -8.78
CA ALA A 190 8.22 6.02 -8.47
C ALA A 190 9.46 5.82 -7.57
N LEU A 191 9.72 4.61 -7.08
CA LEU A 191 10.93 4.31 -6.30
C LEU A 191 12.16 4.37 -7.22
N PRO A 192 13.21 5.15 -6.87
CA PRO A 192 14.46 5.13 -7.61
C PRO A 192 15.07 3.73 -7.65
N LYS A 193 15.79 3.43 -8.72
CA LYS A 193 16.62 2.23 -8.80
C LYS A 193 17.96 2.48 -8.12
N ASP A 194 18.65 1.38 -7.81
CA ASP A 194 20.05 1.37 -7.40
C ASP A 194 20.32 2.10 -6.06
N LEU A 195 19.45 1.85 -5.07
CA LEU A 195 19.49 2.40 -3.71
C LEU A 195 20.25 1.51 -2.72
N GLY A 196 21.04 0.56 -3.20
CA GLY A 196 21.67 -0.49 -2.41
C GLY A 196 20.70 -1.64 -2.15
N PHE A 197 19.56 -1.37 -1.48
CA PHE A 197 18.61 -2.43 -1.11
C PHE A 197 17.87 -3.04 -2.31
N ASN A 198 17.69 -2.27 -3.39
CA ASN A 198 16.99 -2.71 -4.61
C ASN A 198 17.91 -2.91 -5.83
N ASP A 199 19.23 -2.94 -5.64
CA ASP A 199 20.21 -3.13 -6.72
C ASP A 199 19.94 -4.44 -7.46
N GLY A 200 19.75 -4.35 -8.78
CA GLY A 200 19.47 -5.50 -9.64
C GLY A 200 18.10 -6.16 -9.42
N LEU A 201 17.20 -5.55 -8.65
CA LEU A 201 15.84 -6.03 -8.37
C LEU A 201 14.79 -5.18 -9.10
N SER A 202 13.64 -5.79 -9.44
CA SER A 202 12.47 -5.04 -9.87
C SER A 202 11.91 -4.20 -8.72
N ALA A 203 11.14 -3.15 -9.02
CA ALA A 203 10.44 -2.40 -7.97
C ALA A 203 9.58 -3.35 -7.10
N PRO A 204 9.47 -3.09 -5.78
CA PRO A 204 8.55 -3.82 -4.92
C PRO A 204 7.12 -3.72 -5.44
N GLN A 205 6.33 -4.77 -5.27
CA GLN A 205 4.95 -4.87 -5.72
C GLN A 205 4.16 -5.68 -4.69
N PRO A 206 3.84 -5.08 -3.54
CA PRO A 206 3.03 -5.74 -2.53
C PRO A 206 1.61 -6.00 -3.04
N ASP A 207 0.99 -7.05 -2.52
CA ASP A 207 -0.40 -7.38 -2.83
C ASP A 207 -1.37 -6.32 -2.28
N PHE A 208 -1.01 -5.66 -1.19
CA PHE A 208 -1.77 -4.59 -0.55
C PHE A 208 -0.86 -3.49 -0.03
N VAL A 209 -1.30 -2.24 -0.18
CA VAL A 209 -0.72 -1.08 0.51
C VAL A 209 -1.83 -0.17 0.99
N GLN A 210 -1.64 0.38 2.18
CA GLN A 210 -2.47 1.43 2.72
C GLN A 210 -1.62 2.63 3.15
N GLY A 211 -2.06 3.82 2.74
CA GLY A 211 -1.42 5.07 3.08
C GLY A 211 -2.32 6.26 2.77
N LEU A 212 -1.79 7.46 3.01
CA LEU A 212 -2.52 8.70 2.74
C LEU A 212 -2.49 9.02 1.24
N THR A 213 -3.52 9.70 0.75
CA THR A 213 -3.48 10.25 -0.60
C THR A 213 -2.49 11.41 -0.68
N ARG A 214 -2.02 11.73 -1.90
CA ARG A 214 -1.10 12.84 -2.14
C ARG A 214 -1.66 14.19 -1.67
N GLU A 215 -2.97 14.39 -1.79
CA GLU A 215 -3.67 15.63 -1.46
C GLU A 215 -3.55 15.99 0.03
N GLU A 216 -3.47 15.00 0.92
CA GLU A 216 -3.31 15.20 2.37
C GLU A 216 -1.96 15.84 2.73
N PHE A 217 -1.01 15.87 1.78
CA PHE A 217 0.29 16.52 1.96
C PHE A 217 0.34 17.96 1.45
N LEU A 218 -0.71 18.45 0.79
CA LEU A 218 -0.75 19.82 0.28
C LEU A 218 -0.61 20.86 1.42
N PRO A 219 0.04 22.00 1.15
CA PRO A 219 0.59 22.45 -0.13
C PRO A 219 1.98 21.88 -0.47
N ALA A 220 2.53 20.99 0.37
CA ALA A 220 3.80 20.34 0.06
C ALA A 220 3.63 19.40 -1.13
N ASP A 221 4.67 19.28 -1.94
CA ASP A 221 4.71 18.37 -3.07
C ASP A 221 5.58 17.15 -2.72
N PRO A 222 4.98 16.04 -2.26
CA PRO A 222 5.73 14.85 -1.88
C PRO A 222 6.43 14.18 -3.07
N SER A 223 6.06 14.51 -4.32
CA SER A 223 6.74 13.99 -5.52
C SER A 223 8.19 14.47 -5.66
N LYS A 224 8.57 15.51 -4.90
CA LYS A 224 9.96 16.00 -4.81
C LYS A 224 10.81 15.18 -3.83
N ILE A 225 10.20 14.26 -3.08
CA ILE A 225 10.85 13.42 -2.08
C ILE A 225 10.91 12.00 -2.64
N GLN A 226 12.11 11.47 -2.77
CA GLN A 226 12.31 10.16 -3.37
C GLN A 226 11.65 9.05 -2.53
N GLY A 227 10.91 8.15 -3.18
CA GLY A 227 10.20 7.05 -2.52
C GLY A 227 9.02 7.47 -1.64
N ALA A 228 8.72 8.76 -1.50
CA ALA A 228 7.57 9.22 -0.72
C ALA A 228 6.24 8.97 -1.45
N VAL A 229 6.22 9.07 -2.77
CA VAL A 229 5.08 8.72 -3.62
C VAL A 229 5.36 7.35 -4.25
N LEU A 230 4.37 6.45 -4.25
CA LEU A 230 4.58 5.07 -4.73
C LEU A 230 4.45 4.93 -6.24
N PHE A 231 3.48 5.62 -6.85
CA PHE A 231 3.13 5.44 -8.26
C PHE A 231 3.43 6.71 -9.04
N LYS A 232 4.32 6.56 -10.02
CA LYS A 232 4.71 7.66 -10.89
C LYS A 232 3.51 8.13 -11.72
N ASP A 233 3.39 9.45 -11.89
CA ASP A 233 2.40 10.11 -12.76
C ASP A 233 0.92 9.86 -12.38
N ASP A 234 0.66 9.42 -11.13
CA ASP A 234 -0.67 9.22 -10.57
C ASP A 234 -0.95 10.28 -9.49
N LEU A 235 -1.95 11.14 -9.74
CA LEU A 235 -2.33 12.20 -8.79
C LEU A 235 -2.96 11.63 -7.52
N THR A 236 -3.62 10.48 -7.62
CA THR A 236 -4.24 9.76 -6.50
C THR A 236 -3.29 8.77 -5.84
N SER A 237 -1.99 8.83 -6.15
CA SER A 237 -1.03 7.87 -5.62
C SER A 237 -0.97 7.89 -4.08
N THR A 238 -0.97 6.69 -3.50
CA THR A 238 -0.62 6.51 -2.10
C THR A 238 0.76 7.10 -1.82
N THR A 239 0.84 7.90 -0.76
CA THR A 239 2.01 8.66 -0.33
C THR A 239 2.36 8.31 1.11
N LEU A 240 3.64 8.01 1.36
CA LEU A 240 4.20 7.60 2.64
C LEU A 240 3.35 6.51 3.30
N PRO A 241 3.19 5.35 2.65
CA PRO A 241 2.39 4.27 3.22
C PRO A 241 2.98 3.81 4.54
N HIS A 242 2.11 3.42 5.45
CA HIS A 242 2.47 2.94 6.79
C HIS A 242 2.19 1.43 6.96
N PHE A 243 1.44 0.85 6.02
CA PHE A 243 1.02 -0.54 6.06
C PHE A 243 1.05 -1.17 4.66
N ALA A 244 1.70 -2.32 4.52
CA ALA A 244 1.69 -3.11 3.29
C ALA A 244 1.62 -4.62 3.59
N GLY A 245 1.21 -5.41 2.61
CA GLY A 245 0.86 -6.81 2.81
C GLY A 245 1.19 -7.71 1.64
N GLU A 246 1.62 -8.91 1.98
CA GLU A 246 1.76 -10.05 1.07
C GLU A 246 0.78 -11.13 1.52
N TRP A 247 -0.01 -11.66 0.60
CA TRP A 247 -0.85 -12.82 0.84
C TRP A 247 -0.31 -14.04 0.14
N LYS A 248 -0.69 -15.18 0.69
CA LYS A 248 -0.52 -16.47 0.06
C LYS A 248 -1.84 -17.22 0.12
N SER A 249 -1.96 -18.24 -0.71
CA SER A 249 -2.97 -19.27 -0.50
C SER A 249 -2.70 -19.95 0.85
N ARG A 250 -3.69 -20.69 1.36
CA ARG A 250 -3.56 -21.39 2.65
C ARG A 250 -2.27 -22.22 2.75
N THR A 251 -1.89 -22.88 1.66
CA THR A 251 -0.69 -23.74 1.56
C THR A 251 0.49 -23.06 0.85
N GLY A 252 0.44 -21.75 0.63
CA GLY A 252 1.48 -21.03 -0.09
C GLY A 252 2.74 -20.79 0.76
N ASP A 253 3.81 -20.37 0.10
CA ASP A 253 5.11 -20.18 0.72
C ASP A 253 5.16 -18.89 1.57
N MET A 254 4.96 -19.05 2.86
CA MET A 254 5.03 -17.96 3.84
C MET A 254 6.45 -17.44 4.07
N VAL A 255 7.49 -18.23 3.76
CA VAL A 255 8.89 -17.79 3.86
C VAL A 255 9.22 -16.85 2.71
N GLU A 256 8.76 -17.18 1.50
CA GLU A 256 8.83 -16.29 0.35
C GLU A 256 8.07 -14.98 0.62
N ALA A 257 6.84 -15.08 1.13
CA ALA A 257 6.03 -13.92 1.48
C ALA A 257 6.76 -13.02 2.49
N ALA A 258 7.40 -13.60 3.51
CA ALA A 258 8.14 -12.83 4.51
C ALA A 258 9.34 -12.08 3.91
N PHE A 259 10.02 -12.66 2.92
CA PHE A 259 11.11 -11.99 2.21
C PHE A 259 10.61 -10.81 1.37
N ARG A 260 9.52 -11.00 0.61
CA ARG A 260 8.91 -9.92 -0.17
C ARG A 260 8.43 -8.79 0.73
N SER A 261 7.75 -9.14 1.82
CA SER A 261 7.31 -8.21 2.86
C SER A 261 8.48 -7.41 3.46
N GLY A 262 9.67 -8.02 3.61
CA GLY A 262 10.90 -7.33 4.00
C GLY A 262 11.41 -6.34 2.96
N TYR A 263 11.30 -6.68 1.67
CA TYR A 263 11.66 -5.79 0.56
C TYR A 263 10.71 -4.60 0.42
N ASP A 264 9.40 -4.83 0.56
CA ASP A 264 8.40 -3.75 0.60
C ASP A 264 8.67 -2.83 1.79
N GLY A 265 8.92 -3.42 2.97
CA GLY A 265 9.27 -2.70 4.18
C GLY A 265 10.51 -1.81 4.01
N ALA A 266 11.56 -2.31 3.35
CA ALA A 266 12.76 -1.53 3.06
C ALA A 266 12.47 -0.31 2.18
N ALA A 267 11.66 -0.46 1.13
CA ALA A 267 11.26 0.64 0.27
C ALA A 267 10.42 1.70 1.00
N MET A 268 9.50 1.27 1.84
CA MET A 268 8.68 2.16 2.66
C MET A 268 9.51 2.90 3.71
N VAL A 269 10.48 2.23 4.35
CA VAL A 269 11.44 2.86 5.28
C VAL A 269 12.30 3.90 4.55
N TYR A 270 12.78 3.59 3.34
CA TYR A 270 13.53 4.54 2.52
C TYR A 270 12.71 5.81 2.26
N GLY A 271 11.50 5.67 1.72
CA GLY A 271 10.62 6.81 1.42
C GLY A 271 10.31 7.66 2.65
N ARG A 272 10.09 7.01 3.79
CA ARG A 272 9.87 7.71 5.08
C ARG A 272 11.11 8.46 5.55
N ASN A 273 12.29 7.85 5.48
CA ASN A 273 13.54 8.51 5.88
C ASN A 273 13.82 9.74 5.00
N GLN A 274 13.60 9.63 3.68
CA GLN A 274 13.73 10.76 2.75
C GLN A 274 12.75 11.90 3.09
N ALA A 275 11.53 11.59 3.51
CA ALA A 275 10.57 12.61 3.93
C ALA A 275 10.98 13.33 5.23
N TRP A 276 11.54 12.60 6.19
CA TRP A 276 12.04 13.19 7.43
C TRP A 276 13.31 14.02 7.24
N GLU A 277 14.23 13.56 6.38
CA GLU A 277 15.39 14.33 5.99
C GLU A 277 14.98 15.65 5.32
N HIS A 278 13.99 15.60 4.42
CA HIS A 278 13.42 16.80 3.79
C HIS A 278 12.85 17.80 4.81
N LEU A 279 12.42 17.32 5.99
CA LEU A 279 11.91 18.15 7.08
C LEU A 279 12.97 18.66 8.05
N GLY A 280 14.18 18.11 8.00
CA GLY A 280 15.23 18.37 8.98
C GLY A 280 14.98 17.73 10.35
N GLU A 281 14.08 16.76 10.46
CA GLU A 281 13.81 15.99 11.69
C GLU A 281 13.95 14.49 11.37
N PRO A 282 15.16 13.92 11.25
CA PRO A 282 15.31 12.49 10.94
C PRO A 282 14.58 11.60 11.96
N ASP A 283 14.00 10.50 11.50
CA ASP A 283 13.45 9.48 12.40
C ASP A 283 14.56 8.98 13.36
N PRO A 284 14.25 8.69 14.63
CA PRO A 284 15.22 8.09 15.53
C PRO A 284 15.73 6.76 14.96
N LEU A 285 17.04 6.59 14.91
CA LEU A 285 17.65 5.34 14.46
C LEU A 285 17.11 4.16 15.26
N GLY A 286 16.83 3.05 14.56
CA GLY A 286 16.28 1.83 15.17
C GLY A 286 14.79 1.89 15.52
N HIS A 287 14.09 3.01 15.28
CA HIS A 287 12.64 3.05 15.42
C HIS A 287 11.95 2.52 14.16
N SER A 288 10.91 1.71 14.36
CA SER A 288 10.03 1.31 13.28
C SER A 288 8.75 2.13 13.29
N ALA A 289 8.44 2.73 12.14
CA ALA A 289 7.19 3.43 11.89
C ALA A 289 6.41 2.86 10.69
N VAL A 290 7.01 1.88 10.01
CA VAL A 290 6.42 1.12 8.92
C VAL A 290 6.18 -0.30 9.40
N THR A 291 4.98 -0.80 9.15
CA THR A 291 4.63 -2.20 9.40
C THR A 291 4.28 -2.86 8.08
N THR A 292 4.73 -4.09 7.86
CA THR A 292 4.16 -4.94 6.82
C THR A 292 3.54 -6.18 7.44
N PHE A 293 2.79 -6.94 6.66
CA PHE A 293 2.27 -8.22 7.08
C PHE A 293 2.44 -9.29 6.01
N THR A 294 2.40 -10.54 6.45
CA THR A 294 2.12 -11.69 5.60
C THR A 294 0.90 -12.43 6.12
N SER A 295 0.09 -12.99 5.23
CA SER A 295 -1.02 -13.85 5.65
C SER A 295 -1.38 -14.93 4.63
N ASN A 296 -1.76 -16.11 5.12
CA ASN A 296 -2.38 -17.18 4.33
C ASN A 296 -3.89 -17.34 4.63
N GLY A 297 -4.48 -16.41 5.38
CA GLY A 297 -5.86 -16.48 5.85
C GLY A 297 -6.03 -17.15 7.21
N GLU A 298 -5.12 -18.05 7.59
CA GLU A 298 -5.15 -18.72 8.89
C GLU A 298 -4.28 -17.99 9.92
N HIS A 299 -3.13 -17.49 9.47
CA HIS A 299 -2.19 -16.75 10.30
C HIS A 299 -1.85 -15.42 9.65
N ILE A 300 -1.76 -14.37 10.48
CA ILE A 300 -1.17 -13.08 10.11
C ILE A 300 0.12 -12.89 10.90
N THR A 301 1.21 -12.58 10.20
CA THR A 301 2.48 -12.19 10.81
C THR A 301 2.75 -10.73 10.51
N LEU A 302 3.05 -9.94 11.54
CA LEU A 302 3.37 -8.52 11.41
C LEU A 302 4.88 -8.30 11.53
N PHE A 303 5.44 -7.48 10.67
CA PHE A 303 6.86 -7.14 10.65
C PHE A 303 7.04 -5.64 10.85
N ALA A 304 7.90 -5.26 11.79
CA ALA A 304 8.28 -3.89 12.06
C ALA A 304 9.63 -3.61 11.38
N HIS A 305 9.69 -2.62 10.50
CA HIS A 305 10.87 -2.31 9.70
C HIS A 305 11.58 -1.05 10.18
N HIS A 306 12.91 -1.09 10.20
CA HIS A 306 13.79 0.04 10.46
C HIS A 306 15.08 -0.09 9.64
N ALA A 307 15.74 1.04 9.38
CA ALA A 307 17.08 1.05 8.82
C ALA A 307 18.12 0.84 9.93
N LEU A 308 19.17 0.07 9.66
CA LEU A 308 20.33 -0.03 10.54
C LEU A 308 21.22 1.22 10.37
N PRO A 309 21.87 1.70 11.44
CA PRO A 309 22.90 2.73 11.31
C PRO A 309 24.02 2.24 10.37
N THR A 310 24.43 3.08 9.44
CA THR A 310 25.63 2.90 8.60
C THR A 310 26.87 3.39 9.31
#